data_AF-A0A5C9CBK6-F1
#
_entry.id   AF-A0A5C9CBK6-F1
#
_cell.length_a   1.000
_cell.length_b   1.000
_cell.length_c   1.000
_cell.angle_alpha   90.00
_cell.angle_beta   90.00
_cell.angle_gamma   90.00
#
_symmetry.space_group_name_H-M   'P 1'
#
loop_
_entity.id
_entity.type
_entity.pdbx_description
1 polymer ?
#
loop_
_entity_poly.entity_id
_entity_poly.type
_entity_poly.pdbx_seq_one_letter_code
_entity_poly.pdbx_strand_id
1 'polypeptide(L)'
;RVLSVKLNDLTYAPEIAQAMLMRQQALALIDARKTIVQGAVAIVHDAVEQLRAAGLEVSAAQKEVLISNLLVVLCSGEHAQPVLQVQASQKF
;
A
#
# COMPACT_ATOMS: atom_id res chain seq x y z
N ARG A 1 -52.77 -9.13 -13.18
CA ARG A 1 -51.33 -9.16 -13.57
C ARG A 1 -50.83 -7.73 -13.56
N VAL A 2 -49.79 -7.41 -12.79
CA VAL A 2 -49.10 -6.10 -12.82
C VAL A 2 -47.97 -6.18 -13.85
N LEU A 3 -47.87 -5.21 -14.76
CA LEU A 3 -46.97 -5.25 -15.93
C LEU A 3 -45.69 -4.41 -15.76
N SER A 4 -45.65 -3.42 -14.86
CA SER A 4 -44.42 -2.70 -14.44
C SER A 4 -44.75 -1.75 -13.28
N VAL A 5 -43.81 -1.57 -12.37
CA VAL A 5 -43.82 -0.52 -11.33
C VAL A 5 -42.62 0.40 -11.60
N LYS A 6 -42.89 1.70 -11.77
CA LYS A 6 -41.88 2.76 -11.77
C LYS A 6 -41.91 3.46 -10.42
N LEU A 7 -40.84 3.34 -9.66
CA LEU A 7 -40.61 4.13 -8.45
C LEU A 7 -40.18 5.54 -8.91
N ASN A 8 -41.08 6.51 -8.80
CA ASN A 8 -40.87 7.84 -9.39
C ASN A 8 -40.16 8.83 -8.45
N ASP A 9 -39.97 8.46 -7.18
CA ASP A 9 -39.18 9.26 -6.25
C ASP A 9 -38.62 8.37 -5.13
N LEU A 10 -37.33 8.09 -5.20
CA LEU A 10 -36.54 7.74 -4.02
C LEU A 10 -36.01 9.09 -3.54
N THR A 11 -36.77 9.76 -2.68
CA THR A 11 -36.30 10.94 -1.96
C THR A 11 -35.18 10.49 -1.02
N TYR A 12 -34.01 10.19 -1.58
CA TYR A 12 -32.79 10.01 -0.82
C TYR A 12 -32.64 11.29 -0.02
N ALA A 13 -32.61 11.18 1.31
CA ALA A 13 -32.14 12.28 2.14
C ALA A 13 -30.78 12.71 1.56
N PRO A 14 -30.62 13.93 1.03
CA PRO A 14 -29.40 14.36 0.36
C PRO A 14 -28.15 14.19 1.24
N GLU A 15 -28.34 14.21 2.56
CA GLU A 15 -27.34 13.91 3.58
C GLU A 15 -26.86 12.45 3.51
N ILE A 16 -27.76 11.49 3.28
CA ILE A 16 -27.43 10.07 3.15
C ILE A 16 -26.73 9.80 1.83
N ALA A 17 -27.13 10.48 0.75
CA ALA A 17 -26.45 10.37 -0.54
C ALA A 17 -25.00 10.87 -0.48
N GLN A 18 -24.75 11.99 0.20
CA GLN A 18 -23.39 12.50 0.42
C GLN A 18 -22.56 11.56 1.30
N ALA A 19 -23.12 11.07 2.41
CA ALA A 19 -22.43 10.12 3.29
C ALA A 19 -22.10 8.79 2.56
N MET A 20 -23.01 8.30 1.71
CA MET A 20 -22.77 7.13 0.86
C MET A 20 -21.65 7.38 -0.14
N LEU A 21 -21.63 8.53 -0.81
CA LEU A 21 -20.59 8.90 -1.77
C LEU A 21 -19.21 9.00 -1.08
N MET A 22 -19.13 9.63 0.09
CA MET A 22 -17.88 9.70 0.88
C MET A 22 -17.37 8.31 1.25
N ARG A 23 -18.29 7.41 1.67
CA ARG A 23 -17.94 6.02 1.98
C ARG A 23 -17.43 5.28 0.73
N GLN A 24 -18.08 5.45 -0.41
CA GLN A 24 -17.66 4.83 -1.67
C GLN A 24 -16.27 5.30 -2.09
N GLN A 25 -15.99 6.60 -1.99
CA GLN A 25 -14.68 7.15 -2.28
C GLN A 25 -13.61 6.64 -1.32
N ALA A 26 -13.91 6.55 -0.01
CA ALA A 26 -13.00 5.97 0.96
C ALA A 26 -12.66 4.50 0.63
N LEU A 27 -13.64 3.71 0.22
CA LEU A 27 -13.42 2.33 -0.22
C LEU A 27 -12.55 2.27 -1.48
N ALA A 28 -12.85 3.09 -2.48
CA ALA A 28 -12.06 3.16 -3.71
C ALA A 28 -10.59 3.57 -3.43
N LEU A 29 -10.38 4.52 -2.51
CA LEU A 29 -9.04 4.92 -2.08
C LEU A 29 -8.30 3.78 -1.38
N ILE A 30 -8.97 3.04 -0.50
CA ILE A 30 -8.38 1.88 0.18
C ILE A 30 -8.00 0.80 -0.83
N ASP A 31 -8.86 0.51 -1.80
CA ASP A 31 -8.58 -0.52 -2.82
C ASP A 31 -7.44 -0.12 -3.75
N ALA A 32 -7.35 1.17 -4.13
CA ALA A 32 -6.18 1.70 -4.82
C ALA A 32 -4.90 1.51 -3.99
N ARG A 33 -4.93 1.83 -2.69
CA ARG A 33 -3.78 1.65 -1.79
C ARG A 33 -3.37 0.18 -1.65
N LYS A 34 -4.33 -0.75 -1.55
CA LYS A 34 -4.02 -2.19 -1.53
C LYS A 34 -3.28 -2.63 -2.78
N THR A 35 -3.72 -2.17 -3.95
CA THR A 35 -3.10 -2.50 -5.24
C THR A 35 -1.65 -2.01 -5.30
N ILE A 36 -1.39 -0.79 -4.83
CA ILE A 36 -0.03 -0.23 -4.74
C ILE A 36 0.86 -1.09 -3.83
N VAL A 37 0.37 -1.42 -2.62
CA VAL A 37 1.12 -2.22 -1.66
C VAL A 37 1.42 -3.62 -2.19
N GLN A 38 0.47 -4.25 -2.89
CA GLN A 38 0.70 -5.55 -3.52
C GLN A 38 1.82 -5.51 -4.56
N GLY A 39 1.82 -4.48 -5.42
CA GLY A 39 2.91 -4.25 -6.38
C GLY A 39 4.25 -4.01 -5.68
N ALA A 40 4.26 -3.19 -4.62
CA ALA A 40 5.47 -2.92 -3.85
C ALA A 40 6.05 -4.20 -3.21
N VAL A 41 5.21 -5.05 -2.61
CA VAL A 41 5.66 -6.33 -2.01
C VAL A 41 6.26 -7.26 -3.06
N ALA A 42 5.67 -7.34 -4.25
CA ALA A 42 6.22 -8.13 -5.35
C ALA A 42 7.60 -7.61 -5.80
N ILE A 43 7.73 -6.29 -5.98
CA ILE A 43 9.01 -5.66 -6.35
C ILE A 43 10.10 -5.94 -5.31
N VAL A 44 9.78 -5.83 -4.01
CA VAL A 44 10.75 -6.09 -2.94
C VAL A 44 11.13 -7.56 -2.86
N HIS A 45 10.17 -8.46 -3.01
CA HIS A 45 10.42 -9.90 -3.06
C HIS A 45 11.42 -10.25 -4.16
N ASP A 46 11.17 -9.77 -5.38
CA ASP A 46 12.01 -10.07 -6.54
C ASP A 46 13.41 -9.47 -6.38
N ALA A 47 13.54 -8.27 -5.83
CA ALA A 47 14.83 -7.65 -5.54
C ALA A 47 15.66 -8.47 -4.52
N VAL A 48 15.03 -8.97 -3.46
CA VAL A 48 15.72 -9.80 -2.45
C VAL A 48 16.17 -11.14 -3.03
N GLU A 49 15.34 -11.79 -3.85
CA GLU A 49 15.71 -13.05 -4.51
C GLU A 49 16.85 -12.85 -5.53
N GLN A 50 16.87 -11.72 -6.25
CA GLN A 50 17.98 -11.38 -7.14
C GLN A 50 19.30 -11.16 -6.37
N LEU A 51 19.26 -10.46 -5.23
CA LEU A 51 20.44 -10.27 -4.38
C LEU A 51 20.97 -11.60 -3.84
N ARG A 52 20.07 -12.50 -3.43
CA ARG A 52 20.42 -13.86 -3.02
C ARG A 52 21.05 -14.65 -4.16
N ALA A 53 20.48 -14.59 -5.36
CA ALA A 53 21.01 -15.26 -6.54
C ALA A 53 22.40 -14.72 -6.96
N ALA A 54 22.67 -13.45 -6.70
CA ALA A 54 23.98 -12.82 -6.91
C ALA A 54 25.02 -13.18 -5.85
N GLY A 55 24.67 -14.01 -4.85
CA GLY A 55 25.60 -14.45 -3.80
C GLY A 55 25.84 -13.39 -2.71
N LEU A 56 25.00 -12.36 -2.60
CA LEU A 56 25.04 -11.45 -1.45
C LEU A 56 24.39 -12.16 -0.24
N GLU A 57 25.23 -12.49 0.75
CA GLU A 57 24.74 -12.95 2.04
C GLU A 57 24.15 -11.79 2.83
N VAL A 58 22.82 -11.69 2.82
CA VAL A 58 22.07 -10.76 3.67
C VAL A 58 21.60 -11.53 4.90
N SER A 59 22.10 -11.14 6.09
CA SER A 59 21.62 -11.73 7.35
C SER A 59 20.12 -11.47 7.55
N ALA A 60 19.45 -12.31 8.35
CA ALA A 60 18.01 -12.17 8.60
C ALA A 60 17.62 -10.78 9.13
N ALA A 61 18.41 -10.23 10.06
CA ALA A 61 18.19 -8.88 10.59
C ALA A 61 18.37 -7.77 9.53
N GLN A 62 19.37 -7.89 8.66
CA GLN A 62 19.57 -6.94 7.55
C GLN A 62 18.45 -7.03 6.51
N LYS A 63 17.93 -8.24 6.27
CA LYS A 63 16.81 -8.47 5.35
C LYS A 63 15.54 -7.78 5.82
N GLU A 64 15.21 -7.86 7.11
CA GLU A 64 14.05 -7.16 7.68
C GLU A 64 14.15 -5.64 7.51
N VAL A 65 15.33 -5.07 7.81
CA VAL A 65 15.59 -3.63 7.63
C VAL A 65 15.49 -3.22 6.17
N LEU A 66 16.07 -4.00 5.25
CA LEU A 66 16.03 -3.72 3.81
C LEU A 66 14.60 -3.74 3.27
N ILE A 67 13.82 -4.77 3.63
CA ILE A 67 12.41 -4.91 3.22
C ILE A 67 11.59 -3.73 3.73
N SER A 68 11.74 -3.38 5.02
CA SER A 68 11.03 -2.24 5.62
C SER A 68 11.33 -0.94 4.88
N ASN A 69 12.61 -0.64 4.65
CA ASN A 69 13.04 0.57 3.97
C ASN A 69 12.53 0.62 2.53
N LEU A 70 12.60 -0.49 1.79
CA LEU A 70 12.10 -0.54 0.41
C LEU A 70 10.57 -0.39 0.36
N LEU A 71 9.83 -1.01 1.27
CA LEU A 71 8.38 -0.86 1.33
C LEU A 71 7.97 0.58 1.64
N VAL A 72 8.68 1.24 2.57
CA VAL A 72 8.48 2.67 2.86
C VAL A 72 8.72 3.48 1.60
N VAL A 73 9.79 3.21 0.85
CA VAL A 73 10.13 3.96 -0.37
C VAL A 73 9.13 3.75 -1.49
N LEU A 74 8.66 2.52 -1.70
CA LEU A 74 7.72 2.20 -2.77
C LEU A 74 6.29 2.64 -2.44
N CYS A 75 5.93 2.69 -1.16
CA CYS A 75 4.57 3.08 -0.71
C CYS A 75 4.46 4.56 -0.31
N SER A 76 5.57 5.27 -0.16
CA SER A 76 5.56 6.71 0.12
C SER A 76 5.09 7.47 -1.12
N GLY A 77 3.93 8.13 -1.02
CA GLY A 77 3.39 8.98 -2.10
C GLY A 77 4.21 10.25 -2.39
N GLU A 78 5.22 10.55 -1.57
CA GLU A 78 6.15 11.67 -1.73
C GLU A 78 7.55 11.20 -1.35
N HIS A 79 8.52 11.38 -2.26
CA HIS A 79 9.97 11.18 -2.11
C HIS A 79 10.47 10.60 -0.77
N ALA A 80 10.32 9.28 -0.55
CA ALA A 80 10.99 8.67 0.60
C ALA A 80 12.50 8.81 0.47
N GLN A 81 13.10 9.38 1.52
CA GLN A 81 14.55 9.42 1.66
C GLN A 81 14.99 8.17 2.41
N PRO A 82 15.83 7.31 1.81
CA PRO A 82 16.31 6.11 2.48
C PRO A 82 17.22 6.51 3.65
N VAL A 83 16.81 6.15 4.87
CA VAL A 83 17.64 6.33 6.07
C VAL A 83 18.53 5.10 6.26
N LEU A 84 19.83 5.26 5.98
CA LEU A 84 20.83 4.26 6.31
C LEU A 84 21.33 4.52 7.73
N GLN A 85 21.17 3.57 8.66
CA GLN A 85 21.80 3.68 9.98
C GLN A 85 23.29 3.34 9.86
N VAL A 86 24.14 4.37 9.90
CA VAL A 86 25.58 4.19 10.11
C VAL A 86 25.78 3.89 11.60
N GLN A 87 25.84 2.61 11.96
CA GLN A 87 26.34 2.22 13.27
C GLN A 87 27.85 2.44 13.28
N ALA A 88 28.28 3.61 13.78
CA ALA A 88 29.66 3.80 14.19
C ALA A 88 29.94 2.77 15.31
N SER A 89 30.68 1.73 14.95
CA SER A 89 31.21 0.75 15.90
C SER A 89 32.22 1.47 16.79
N GLN A 90 31.74 2.06 17.89
CA GLN A 90 32.60 2.42 19.01
C GLN A 90 33.08 1.11 19.65
N LYS A 91 34.28 0.70 19.29
CA LYS A 91 35.09 -0.20 20.10
C LYS A 91 36.54 0.28 20.11
N PHE A 92 36.96 0.61 21.34
CA PHE A 92 38.30 0.94 21.85
C PHE A 92 38.75 2.39 21.70
#